data_AF-A0AAQ3Y7R0-F1
#
_entry.id   AF-A0AAQ3Y7R0-F1
#
_cell.length_a   1.000
_cell.length_b   1.000
_cell.length_c   1.000
_cell.angle_alpha   90.00
_cell.angle_beta   90.00
_cell.angle_gamma   90.00
#
_symmetry.space_group_name_H-M   'P 1'
#
loop_
_entity.id
_entity.type
_entity.pdbx_description
1 polymer ?
#
loop_
_entity_poly.entity_id
_entity_poly.type
_entity_poly.pdbx_seq_one_letter_code
_entity_poly.pdbx_strand_id
1 'polypeptide(L)' 'MITDVKKKRQQLNLTQQELADILYVTRQSISNWENGKSHPNSDILKMLSNIQIDCHKQRN' A
#
# COMPACT_ATOMS: atom_id res chain seq x y z
N MET A 1 2.27 -12.65 11.86
CA MET A 1 1.12 -12.08 11.13
C MET A 1 1.65 -11.08 10.12
N ILE A 2 1.59 -11.37 8.81
CA ILE A 2 2.04 -10.45 7.76
C ILE A 2 0.79 -9.73 7.26
N THR A 3 0.63 -8.46 7.64
CA THR A 3 -0.44 -7.54 7.25
C THR A 3 -0.47 -7.34 5.73
N ASP A 4 -1.66 -7.21 5.15
CA ASP A 4 -1.87 -7.16 3.70
C ASP A 4 -1.13 -5.99 3.03
N VAL A 5 -0.94 -4.88 3.76
CA VAL A 5 -0.15 -3.71 3.31
C VAL A 5 1.31 -4.07 3.08
N LYS A 6 1.95 -4.80 4.00
CA LYS A 6 3.36 -5.21 3.87
C LYS A 6 3.54 -6.16 2.69
N LYS A 7 2.61 -7.10 2.49
CA LYS A 7 2.63 -8.01 1.33
C LYS A 7 2.51 -7.24 0.03
N LYS A 8 1.52 -6.35 -0.07
CA LYS A 8 1.29 -5.54 -1.27
C LYS A 8 2.51 -4.67 -1.59
N ARG A 9 3.10 -4.04 -0.57
CA ARG A 9 4.33 -3.26 -0.71
C ARG A 9 5.49 -4.10 -1.26
N GLN A 10 5.69 -5.30 -0.71
CA GLN A 10 6.72 -6.22 -1.17
C GLN A 10 6.45 -6.73 -2.59
N GLN A 11 5.20 -7.01 -2.95
CA GLN A 11 4.82 -7.39 -4.31
C GLN A 11 5.09 -6.30 -5.34
N LEU A 12 4.98 -5.03 -4.94
CA LEU A 12 5.24 -3.87 -5.79
C LEU A 12 6.69 -3.40 -5.73
N ASN A 13 7.55 -4.06 -4.93
CA ASN A 13 8.92 -3.63 -4.64
C ASN A 13 9.05 -2.16 -4.19
N LEU A 14 8.04 -1.64 -3.49
CA LEU A 14 8.04 -0.28 -3.00
C LEU A 14 8.70 -0.20 -1.61
N THR A 15 9.36 0.92 -1.34
CA THR A 15 9.76 1.30 0.01
C THR A 15 8.56 1.82 0.79
N GLN A 16 8.68 1.89 2.12
CA GLN A 16 7.63 2.48 2.96
C GLN A 16 7.40 3.96 2.63
N GLN A 17 8.43 4.67 2.18
CA GLN A 17 8.33 6.07 1.80
C GLN A 17 7.57 6.21 0.48
N GLU A 18 7.94 5.44 -0.54
CA GLU A 18 7.23 5.49 -1.84
C GLU A 18 5.75 5.11 -1.72
N LEU A 19 5.44 4.09 -0.92
CA LEU A 19 4.04 3.74 -0.66
C LEU A 19 3.30 4.85 0.08
N ALA A 20 3.98 5.55 1.00
CA ALA A 20 3.41 6.68 1.72
C ALA A 20 3.12 7.85 0.78
N ASP A 21 4.06 8.15 -0.12
CA ASP A 21 3.94 9.21 -1.11
C ASP A 21 2.79 8.94 -2.10
N ILE A 22 2.66 7.70 -2.58
CA ILE A 22 1.55 7.29 -3.47
C ILE A 22 0.19 7.41 -2.78
N LEU A 23 0.13 7.04 -1.51
CA LEU A 23 -1.10 7.08 -0.72
C LEU A 23 -1.36 8.45 -0.07
N TYR A 24 -0.49 9.44 -0.31
CA TYR A 24 -0.53 10.76 0.33
C TYR A 24 -0.63 10.69 1.86
N VAL A 25 0.08 9.74 2.46
CA VAL A 25 0.16 9.56 3.90
C VAL A 25 1.60 9.69 4.38
N THR A 26 1.79 9.67 5.69
CA THR A 26 3.14 9.67 6.26
C THR A 26 3.73 8.26 6.27
N ARG A 27 5.06 8.16 6.17
CA ARG A 27 5.79 6.90 6.37
C ARG A 27 5.46 6.23 7.71
N GLN A 28 5.18 7.04 8.74
CA GLN A 28 4.76 6.56 10.05
C GLN A 28 3.43 5.81 9.99
N SER A 29 2.48 6.29 9.18
CA SER A 29 1.19 5.61 8.94
C SER A 29 1.41 4.23 8.33
N ILE A 30 2.28 4.12 7.31
CA ILE A 30 2.62 2.83 6.69
C ILE A 30 3.23 1.88 7.74
N SER A 31 4.20 2.35 8.52
CA SER A 31 4.80 1.56 9.59
C SER A 31 3.76 1.10 10.62
N ASN A 32 2.83 1.97 11.03
CA ASN A 32 1.77 1.63 11.96
C ASN A 32 0.83 0.57 11.38
N TRP A 33 0.48 0.63 10.10
CA TRP A 33 -0.35 -0.37 9.44
C TRP A 33 0.36 -1.71 9.28
N GLU A 34 1.65 -1.69 8.92
CA GLU A 34 2.45 -2.91 8.83
C GLU A 34 2.60 -3.60 10.19
N ASN A 35 2.64 -2.83 11.28
CA ASN A 35 2.73 -3.34 12.66
C ASN A 35 1.37 -3.57 13.34
N GLY A 36 0.24 -3.33 12.65
CA GLY A 36 -1.10 -3.51 13.20
C GLY A 36 -1.47 -2.51 14.32
N LYS A 37 -0.76 -1.38 14.43
CA LYS A 37 -1.04 -0.32 15.40
C LYS A 37 -2.20 0.59 14.97
N SER A 38 -2.47 0.65 13.68
CA SER A 38 -3.57 1.42 13.10
C SER A 38 -4.07 0.68 11.87
N HIS A 39 -5.32 0.97 11.47
CA HIS A 39 -5.86 0.47 10.22
C HIS A 39 -5.93 1.60 9.18
N PRO A 40 -5.73 1.30 7.89
CA PRO A 40 -5.96 2.26 6.82
C PRO A 40 -7.45 2.63 6.73
N ASN A 41 -7.73 3.90 6.45
CA ASN A 41 -9.09 4.38 6.22
C ASN A 41 -9.68 3.79 4.94
N SER A 42 -11.01 3.88 4.80
CA SER A 42 -11.77 3.45 3.62
C SER A 42 -11.17 3.95 2.30
N ASP A 43 -10.68 5.20 2.27
CA ASP A 43 -10.06 5.80 1.08
C ASP A 43 -8.72 5.15 0.75
N ILE A 44 -7.90 4.88 1.76
CA ILE A 44 -6.62 4.18 1.59
C ILE A 44 -6.84 2.74 1.15
N LEU A 45 -7.87 2.07 1.67
CA LEU A 45 -8.24 0.72 1.23
C LEU A 45 -8.62 0.71 -0.26
N LYS A 46 -9.41 1.70 -0.71
CA LYS A 46 -9.70 1.88 -2.13
C LYS A 46 -8.42 2.14 -2.93
N MET A 47 -7.54 3.00 -2.42
CA MET A 47 -6.29 3.33 -3.12
C MET A 47 -5.34 2.13 -3.19
N LEU A 48 -5.16 1.35 -2.12
CA LEU A 48 -4.41 0.09 -2.09
C LEU A 48 -5.00 -0.99 -3.00
N SER A 49 -6.34 -1.00 -3.14
CA SER A 49 -7.03 -1.85 -4.11
C SER A 49 -6.73 -1.38 -5.54
N ASN A 50 -6.77 -0.07 -5.78
CA ASN A 50 -6.50 0.56 -7.07
C ASN A 50 -5.02 0.52 -7.47
N ILE A 51 -4.09 0.42 -6.51
CA ILE A 51 -2.68 0.04 -6.75
C ILE A 51 -2.64 -1.47 -7.06
N GLN A 52 -3.59 -1.94 -7.87
CA GLN A 52 -3.52 -3.24 -8.50
C GLN A 52 -2.29 -3.23 -9.38
N ILE A 53 -1.53 -4.31 -9.26
CA ILE A 53 -0.46 -4.68 -10.16
C ILE A 53 -1.02 -4.48 -11.57
N ASP A 54 -0.48 -3.52 -12.32
CA ASP A 54 -0.56 -3.49 -13.77
C ASP A 54 0.13 -4.76 -14.30
N CYS A 55 -0.47 -5.94 -14.08
CA CYS A 55 -0.17 -7.13 -14.85
C CYS A 55 -0.96 -7.13 -16.17
N HIS A 56 -1.84 -6.14 -16.37
CA HIS A 56 -2.35 -5.79 -17.68
C HIS A 56 -1.62 -4.57 -18.24
N LYS A 57 -0.36 -4.77 -18.64
CA LYS A 57 0.14 -4.03 -19.81
C LYS A 57 -0.87 -4.24 -20.95
N GLN A 58 -1.54 -3.15 -21.31
CA GLN A 58 -2.14 -2.86 -22.61
C GLN A 58 -3.13 -3.89 -23.17
N ARG A 59 -4.43 -3.60 -23.00
CA ARG A 59 -5.39 -3.75 -24.10
C ARG A 59 -5.63 -2.36 -24.70
N ASN A 60 -4.72 -1.92 -25.57
CA ASN A 60 -5.01 -1.37 -26.89
C ASN A 60 -3.69 -1.02 -27.60
#